data_AF-A0A7D5H373-F1
#
_entry.id   AF-A0A7D5H373-F1
#
_cell.length_a   1.000
_cell.length_b   1.000
_cell.length_c   1.000
_cell.angle_alpha   90.00
_cell.angle_beta   90.00
_cell.angle_gamma   90.00
#
_symmetry.space_group_name_H-M   'P 1'
#
loop_
_entity.id
_entity.type
_entity.pdbx_description
1 polymer ?
#
loop_
_entity_poly.entity_id
_entity_poly.type
_entity_poly.pdbx_seq_one_letter_code
_entity_poly.pdbx_strand_id
1 'polypeptide(L)'
;MADTRRERLERWSEHVDQLCDDGETVERRVDLEDATVVVTNRRVMAFTPSSDGPNFRYVDRPNVGSVSVETDDRLRQFCVGIVAAAVGVGLIETARAVRFTAYVPEFEPQGSDSVPGMNTVESLVDAALSAIETALLLLNWGIFLSGGVAFAVAIALLVRYVRSRSHRIVLRIRGDDDLVLPLGGADLEADRVPVLEAAIRPDTNGEGRTADDRSGGIAGGETRPRSDGPGDERDRTDRPGAEWLGDEESG
;
A
#
# COMPACT_ATOMS: atom_id res chain seq x y z
N MET A 1 23.33 1.03 10.39
CA MET A 1 23.03 -0.43 10.42
C MET A 1 22.03 -0.84 9.34
N ALA A 2 21.08 0.01 8.94
CA ALA A 2 20.17 -0.30 7.83
C ALA A 2 20.89 -0.35 6.47
N ASP A 3 21.85 0.55 6.23
CA ASP A 3 22.57 0.64 4.95
C ASP A 3 23.40 -0.62 4.65
N THR A 4 24.14 -1.12 5.64
CA THR A 4 24.94 -2.35 5.49
C THR A 4 24.09 -3.61 5.28
N ARG A 5 22.81 -3.59 5.67
CA ARG A 5 21.86 -4.70 5.41
C ARG A 5 21.38 -4.65 3.96
N ARG A 6 20.97 -3.48 3.48
CA ARG A 6 20.54 -3.27 2.08
C ARG A 6 21.65 -3.64 1.10
N GLU A 7 22.85 -3.12 1.29
CA GLU A 7 24.01 -3.41 0.43
C GLU A 7 24.34 -4.91 0.35
N ARG A 8 24.09 -5.66 1.44
CA ARG A 8 24.31 -7.12 1.44
C ARG A 8 23.25 -7.84 0.61
N LEU A 9 21.99 -7.44 0.74
CA LEU A 9 20.88 -8.03 0.00
C LEU A 9 20.94 -7.69 -1.48
N GLU A 10 21.32 -6.45 -1.83
CA GLU A 10 21.58 -6.05 -3.21
C GLU A 10 22.65 -6.96 -3.83
N ARG A 11 23.79 -7.14 -3.15
CA ARG A 11 24.85 -8.05 -3.62
C ARG A 11 24.35 -9.48 -3.79
N TRP A 12 23.57 -10.02 -2.85
CA TRP A 12 23.00 -11.37 -3.01
C TRP A 12 22.00 -11.46 -4.15
N SER A 13 21.19 -10.41 -4.33
CA SER A 13 20.25 -10.34 -5.44
C SER A 13 21.01 -10.34 -6.78
N GLU A 14 22.13 -9.63 -6.91
CA GLU A 14 22.96 -9.64 -8.13
C GLU A 14 23.58 -11.02 -8.41
N HIS A 15 23.75 -11.84 -7.39
CA HIS A 15 24.33 -13.18 -7.47
C HIS A 15 23.29 -14.29 -7.27
N VAL A 16 22.04 -14.07 -7.71
CA VAL A 16 20.96 -15.07 -7.57
C VAL A 16 21.29 -16.39 -8.27
N ASP A 17 22.11 -16.38 -9.32
CA ASP A 17 22.56 -17.61 -9.98
C ASP A 17 23.31 -18.56 -9.02
N GLN A 18 23.93 -18.03 -7.96
CA GLN A 18 24.59 -18.84 -6.92
C GLN A 18 23.61 -19.44 -5.91
N LEU A 19 22.38 -18.91 -5.86
CA LEU A 19 21.31 -19.41 -5.01
C LEU A 19 20.45 -20.45 -5.75
N CYS A 20 20.49 -20.46 -7.09
CA CYS A 20 19.77 -21.40 -7.93
C CYS A 20 20.33 -22.83 -7.78
N ASP A 21 19.43 -23.81 -7.76
CA ASP A 21 19.78 -25.22 -7.77
C ASP A 21 20.17 -25.68 -9.20
N ASP A 22 20.77 -26.87 -9.32
CA ASP A 22 21.13 -27.41 -10.63
C ASP A 22 19.89 -27.56 -11.55
N GLY A 23 19.98 -26.95 -12.74
CA GLY A 23 18.90 -26.90 -13.73
C GLY A 23 17.80 -25.88 -13.42
N GLU A 24 17.96 -25.06 -12.39
CA GLU A 24 17.14 -23.90 -12.17
C GLU A 24 17.69 -22.69 -12.95
N THR A 25 16.80 -21.97 -13.63
CA THR A 25 17.17 -20.80 -14.42
C THR A 25 16.27 -19.62 -14.06
N VAL A 26 16.87 -18.43 -13.97
CA VAL A 26 16.14 -17.18 -13.77
C VAL A 26 15.34 -16.85 -15.02
N GLU A 27 14.01 -16.80 -14.89
CA GLU A 27 13.10 -16.40 -15.97
C GLU A 27 12.92 -14.89 -15.98
N ARG A 28 12.73 -14.31 -14.80
CA ARG A 28 12.49 -12.87 -14.66
C ARG A 28 13.03 -12.32 -13.37
N ARG A 29 13.60 -11.11 -13.46
CA ARG A 29 13.93 -10.27 -12.33
C ARG A 29 13.08 -9.01 -12.37
N VAL A 30 12.52 -8.63 -11.22
CA VAL A 30 11.77 -7.41 -11.01
C VAL A 30 12.32 -6.72 -9.77
N ASP A 31 13.06 -5.64 -9.99
CA ASP A 31 13.48 -4.74 -8.93
C ASP A 31 12.35 -3.73 -8.65
N LEU A 32 11.95 -3.63 -7.39
CA LEU A 32 11.01 -2.67 -6.81
C LEU A 32 11.80 -1.66 -5.97
N GLU A 33 11.16 -0.57 -5.53
CA GLU A 33 11.81 0.49 -4.76
C GLU A 33 12.49 -0.01 -3.47
N ASP A 34 11.85 -0.93 -2.74
CA ASP A 34 12.30 -1.44 -1.44
C ASP A 34 12.41 -2.98 -1.39
N ALA A 35 12.34 -3.65 -2.55
CA ALA A 35 12.44 -5.11 -2.64
C ALA A 35 12.90 -5.58 -4.03
N THR A 36 13.53 -6.74 -4.11
CA THR A 36 13.80 -7.42 -5.38
C THR A 36 13.08 -8.75 -5.41
N VAL A 37 12.36 -9.03 -6.49
CA VAL A 37 11.73 -10.32 -6.73
C VAL A 37 12.39 -10.99 -7.92
N VAL A 38 12.76 -12.26 -7.75
CA VAL A 38 13.30 -13.09 -8.83
C VAL A 38 12.41 -14.30 -9.00
N VAL A 39 11.93 -14.48 -10.21
CA VAL A 39 11.12 -15.62 -10.63
C VAL A 39 12.01 -16.55 -11.44
N THR A 40 12.11 -17.79 -10.97
CA THR A 40 12.79 -18.87 -11.69
C THR A 40 11.76 -19.85 -12.23
N ASN A 41 12.22 -20.80 -13.03
CA ASN A 41 11.38 -21.90 -13.52
C ASN A 41 10.80 -22.78 -12.38
N ARG A 42 11.34 -22.72 -11.16
CA ARG A 42 10.91 -23.54 -10.02
C ARG A 42 10.30 -22.74 -8.86
N ARG A 43 10.85 -21.57 -8.53
CA ARG A 43 10.51 -20.83 -7.32
C ARG A 43 10.54 -19.33 -7.54
N VAL A 44 9.86 -18.63 -6.64
CA VAL A 44 9.90 -17.17 -6.53
C VAL A 44 10.73 -16.84 -5.30
N MET A 45 11.78 -16.06 -5.49
CA MET A 45 12.65 -15.54 -4.44
C MET A 45 12.33 -14.06 -4.22
N ALA A 46 12.24 -13.63 -2.97
CA ALA A 46 12.06 -12.23 -2.62
C ALA A 46 13.10 -11.77 -1.61
N PHE A 47 13.68 -10.61 -1.91
CA PHE A 47 14.63 -9.90 -1.09
C PHE A 47 13.96 -8.63 -0.55
N THR A 48 13.66 -8.60 0.75
CA THR A 48 12.90 -7.52 1.41
C THR A 48 13.71 -6.89 2.55
N PRO A 49 14.68 -6.01 2.25
CA PRO A 49 15.55 -5.39 3.26
C PRO A 49 14.82 -4.57 4.34
N SER A 50 13.64 -4.08 3.99
CA SER A 50 12.85 -3.12 4.78
C SER A 50 11.68 -3.78 5.52
N SER A 51 11.47 -5.10 5.38
CA SER A 51 10.34 -5.79 6.03
C SER A 51 10.67 -6.22 7.46
N ASP A 52 9.66 -6.30 8.32
CA ASP A 52 9.79 -6.80 9.70
C ASP A 52 10.06 -8.32 9.77
N GLY A 53 9.99 -9.04 8.64
CA GLY A 53 10.22 -10.48 8.53
C GLY A 53 11.62 -10.86 8.01
N PRO A 54 11.81 -12.13 7.60
CA PRO A 54 13.05 -12.58 6.97
C PRO A 54 13.34 -11.76 5.70
N ASN A 55 14.56 -11.22 5.59
CA ASN A 55 14.96 -10.40 4.44
C ASN A 55 15.09 -11.20 3.13
N PHE A 56 15.11 -12.53 3.21
CA PHE A 56 15.12 -13.44 2.08
C PHE A 56 14.07 -14.51 2.34
N ARG A 57 13.13 -14.66 1.43
CA ARG A 57 12.14 -15.74 1.42
C ARG A 57 12.07 -16.34 0.01
N TYR A 58 11.83 -17.63 -0.07
CA TYR A 58 11.57 -18.31 -1.33
C TYR A 58 10.32 -19.17 -1.20
N VAL A 59 9.62 -19.35 -2.31
CA VAL A 59 8.39 -20.13 -2.39
C VAL A 59 8.37 -20.86 -3.71
N ASP A 60 8.01 -22.14 -3.71
CA ASP A 60 7.84 -22.88 -4.95
C ASP A 60 6.72 -22.28 -5.79
N ARG A 61 6.99 -22.07 -7.09
CA ARG A 61 6.07 -21.42 -8.02
C ARG A 61 4.66 -22.05 -8.05
N PRO A 62 4.49 -23.39 -7.97
CA PRO A 62 3.15 -24.00 -7.92
C PRO A 62 2.31 -23.61 -6.69
N ASN A 63 2.96 -23.19 -5.61
CA ASN A 63 2.30 -22.80 -4.37
C ASN A 63 1.88 -21.32 -4.37
N VAL A 64 2.31 -20.54 -5.36
CA VAL A 64 1.92 -19.14 -5.52
C VAL A 64 0.55 -19.08 -6.20
N GLY A 65 -0.48 -18.64 -5.46
CA GLY A 65 -1.87 -18.63 -5.93
C GLY A 65 -2.23 -17.39 -6.75
N SER A 66 -2.25 -16.23 -6.11
CA SER A 66 -2.64 -14.97 -6.74
C SER A 66 -1.72 -13.83 -6.31
N VAL A 67 -1.39 -12.94 -7.24
CA VAL A 67 -0.71 -11.68 -6.97
C VAL A 67 -1.77 -10.59 -6.85
N SER A 68 -1.91 -9.99 -5.67
CA SER A 68 -2.85 -8.88 -5.45
C SER A 68 -2.13 -7.66 -4.90
N VAL A 69 -2.47 -6.49 -5.39
CA VAL A 69 -2.00 -5.22 -4.82
C VAL A 69 -2.97 -4.80 -3.72
N GLU A 70 -2.47 -4.71 -2.50
CA GLU A 70 -3.21 -4.18 -1.37
C GLU A 70 -2.67 -2.79 -0.99
N THR A 71 -3.52 -1.96 -0.41
CA THR A 71 -3.07 -0.73 0.24
C THR A 71 -2.99 -0.99 1.74
N ASP A 72 -1.89 -0.65 2.40
CA ASP A 72 -1.86 -0.70 3.86
C ASP A 72 -2.78 0.40 4.42
N ASP A 73 -3.90 -0.03 4.98
CA ASP A 73 -5.03 0.83 5.28
C ASP A 73 -4.84 1.51 6.63
N ARG A 74 -4.02 2.57 6.68
CA ARG A 74 -3.95 3.46 7.85
C ARG A 74 -5.16 4.41 7.90
N LEU A 75 -6.37 3.85 7.81
CA LEU A 75 -7.67 4.53 7.92
C LEU A 75 -7.73 5.49 9.11
N ARG A 76 -7.08 5.15 10.23
CA ARG A 76 -7.03 6.01 11.43
C ARG A 76 -6.41 7.38 11.15
N GLN A 77 -5.34 7.46 10.36
CA GLN A 77 -4.69 8.75 10.04
C GLN A 77 -5.53 9.58 9.07
N PHE A 78 -6.24 8.92 8.14
CA PHE A 78 -7.22 9.58 7.28
C PHE A 78 -8.38 10.17 8.07
N CYS A 79 -8.98 9.40 8.98
CA CYS A 79 -10.07 9.87 9.84
C CYS A 79 -9.66 11.08 10.70
N VAL A 80 -8.45 11.06 11.29
CA VAL A 80 -7.93 12.21 12.05
C VAL A 80 -7.73 13.42 11.14
N GLY A 81 -7.23 13.22 9.91
CA GLY A 81 -7.10 14.30 8.92
C GLY A 81 -8.44 14.91 8.52
N ILE A 82 -9.47 14.10 8.29
CA ILE A 82 -10.84 14.57 7.99
C ILE A 82 -11.41 15.37 9.16
N VAL A 83 -11.29 14.86 10.39
CA VAL A 83 -11.79 15.56 11.57
C VAL A 83 -11.08 16.90 11.73
N ALA A 84 -9.75 16.94 11.56
CA ALA A 84 -8.99 18.19 11.60
C ALA A 84 -9.42 19.17 10.50
N ALA A 85 -9.66 18.69 9.28
CA ALA A 85 -10.14 19.51 8.17
C ALA A 85 -11.54 20.08 8.43
N ALA A 86 -12.47 19.26 8.93
CA ALA A 86 -13.83 19.68 9.28
C ALA A 86 -13.82 20.74 10.39
N VAL A 87 -12.99 20.57 11.42
CA VAL A 87 -12.79 21.56 12.49
C VAL A 87 -12.20 22.85 11.92
N GLY A 88 -11.19 22.77 11.05
CA GLY A 88 -10.59 23.94 10.42
C GLY A 88 -11.56 24.73 9.54
N VAL A 89 -12.32 24.05 8.68
CA VAL A 89 -13.37 24.66 7.85
C VAL A 89 -14.46 25.28 8.74
N GLY A 90 -14.91 24.56 9.77
CA GLY A 90 -15.92 25.06 10.71
C GLY A 90 -15.47 26.35 11.42
N LEU A 91 -14.21 26.43 11.85
CA LEU A 91 -13.66 27.64 12.47
C LEU A 91 -13.57 28.81 11.49
N ILE A 92 -13.13 28.58 10.25
CA ILE A 92 -13.04 29.62 9.21
C ILE A 92 -14.43 30.15 8.85
N GLU A 93 -15.41 29.28 8.67
CA GLU A 93 -16.79 29.68 8.35
C GLU A 93 -17.45 30.39 9.54
N THR A 94 -17.21 29.94 10.77
CA THR A 94 -17.68 30.65 11.98
C THR A 94 -17.08 32.05 12.09
N ALA A 95 -15.79 32.21 11.80
CA ALA A 95 -15.12 33.51 11.79
C ALA A 95 -15.68 34.46 10.72
N ARG A 96 -16.09 33.92 9.57
CA ARG A 96 -16.72 34.71 8.50
C ARG A 96 -18.15 35.10 8.83
N ALA A 97 -18.92 34.18 9.41
CA ALA A 97 -20.32 34.39 9.75
C ALA A 97 -20.48 35.36 10.93
N VAL A 98 -19.57 35.30 11.91
CA VAL A 98 -19.62 36.14 13.10
C VAL A 98 -18.65 37.32 12.97
N ARG A 99 -19.13 38.41 12.33
CA ARG A 99 -18.43 39.70 12.41
C ARG A 99 -18.76 40.37 13.73
N PHE A 100 -17.93 40.11 14.75
CA PHE A 100 -18.12 40.70 16.08
C PHE A 100 -18.17 42.24 16.07
N THR A 101 -17.54 42.89 15.09
CA THR A 101 -17.57 44.36 14.93
C THR A 101 -18.95 44.90 14.58
N ALA A 102 -19.83 44.09 13.98
CA ALA A 102 -21.19 44.51 13.62
C ALA A 102 -22.15 44.56 14.82
N TYR A 103 -21.74 44.03 15.98
CA TYR A 103 -22.53 44.05 17.21
C TYR A 103 -22.18 45.22 18.13
N VAL A 104 -21.18 46.04 17.77
CA VAL A 104 -20.92 47.30 18.48
C VAL A 104 -21.96 48.31 17.99
N PRO A 105 -22.85 48.83 18.86
CA PRO A 105 -23.76 49.89 18.47
C PRO A 105 -22.94 51.13 18.14
N GLU A 106 -23.06 51.63 16.91
CA GLU A 106 -22.58 52.98 16.57
C GLU A 106 -23.37 53.98 17.41
N PHE A 107 -22.67 54.69 18.30
CA PHE A 107 -23.29 55.70 19.13
C PHE A 107 -23.32 57.01 18.35
N GLU A 108 -24.37 57.23 17.55
CA GLU A 108 -24.63 58.56 16.98
C GLU A 108 -25.14 59.49 18.09
N PRO A 109 -24.40 60.54 18.47
CA PRO A 109 -24.88 61.49 19.46
C PRO A 109 -26.01 62.29 18.80
N GLN A 110 -27.25 61.90 19.07
CA GLN A 110 -28.41 62.68 18.67
C GLN A 110 -28.49 63.95 19.52
N GLY A 111 -27.96 65.04 18.97
CA GLY A 111 -28.29 66.42 19.32
C GLY A 111 -28.24 66.74 20.81
N SER A 112 -27.05 66.82 21.40
CA SER A 112 -26.86 67.41 22.73
C SER A 112 -26.50 68.90 22.57
N ASP A 113 -27.47 69.77 22.86
CA ASP A 113 -27.22 71.18 23.16
C ASP A 113 -26.08 71.26 24.19
N SER A 114 -25.02 71.99 23.84
CA SER A 114 -23.70 71.90 24.45
C SER A 114 -23.72 72.25 25.95
N VAL A 115 -23.83 71.23 26.80
CA VAL A 115 -23.61 71.34 28.25
C VAL A 115 -22.09 71.30 28.51
N PRO A 116 -21.50 72.30 29.18
CA PRO A 116 -20.08 72.31 29.51
C PRO A 116 -19.70 71.08 30.36
N GLY A 117 -18.77 70.26 29.86
CA GLY A 117 -18.33 69.01 30.50
C GLY A 117 -18.87 67.72 29.86
N MET A 118 -19.89 67.81 29.00
CA MET A 118 -20.41 66.64 28.26
C MET A 118 -19.41 66.14 27.22
N ASN A 119 -18.66 67.05 26.59
CA ASN A 119 -17.60 66.77 25.63
C ASN A 119 -16.48 65.87 26.19
N THR A 120 -16.13 66.00 27.47
CA THR A 120 -15.14 65.14 28.12
C THR A 120 -15.67 63.71 28.28
N VAL A 121 -16.95 63.56 28.63
CA VAL A 121 -17.60 62.25 28.78
C VAL A 121 -17.79 61.58 27.42
N GLU A 122 -18.20 62.34 26.40
CA GLU A 122 -18.30 61.85 25.02
C GLU A 122 -16.94 61.36 24.49
N SER A 123 -15.86 62.12 24.73
CA SER A 123 -14.52 61.70 24.30
C SER A 123 -14.03 60.42 25.02
N LEU A 124 -14.44 60.21 26.27
CA LEU A 124 -14.10 59.00 27.02
C LEU A 124 -14.90 57.79 26.53
N VAL A 125 -16.18 57.97 26.20
CA VAL A 125 -17.05 56.93 25.63
C VAL A 125 -16.56 56.55 24.23
N ASP A 126 -16.22 57.53 23.39
CA ASP A 126 -15.70 57.30 22.04
C ASP A 126 -14.34 56.57 22.08
N ALA A 127 -13.44 56.99 22.98
CA ALA A 127 -12.18 56.28 23.21
C ALA A 127 -12.40 54.85 23.71
N ALA A 128 -13.39 54.62 24.58
CA ALA A 128 -13.73 53.28 25.07
C ALA A 128 -14.33 52.40 23.96
N LEU A 129 -15.24 52.93 23.13
CA LEU A 129 -15.82 52.21 21.99
C LEU A 129 -14.75 51.90 20.94
N SER A 130 -13.87 52.84 20.63
CA SER A 130 -12.74 52.64 19.71
C SER A 130 -11.76 51.56 20.23
N ALA A 131 -11.52 51.53 21.54
CA ALA A 131 -10.71 50.48 22.16
C ALA A 131 -11.38 49.10 22.06
N ILE A 132 -12.70 49.02 22.27
CA ILE A 132 -13.49 47.78 22.11
C ILE A 132 -13.48 47.33 20.66
N GLU A 133 -13.70 48.23 19.70
CA GLU A 133 -13.65 47.94 18.27
C GLU A 133 -12.28 47.37 17.88
N THR A 134 -11.20 48.01 18.33
CA THR A 134 -9.83 47.54 18.10
C THR A 134 -9.60 46.15 18.70
N ALA A 135 -10.08 45.91 19.92
CA ALA A 135 -9.98 44.60 20.56
C ALA A 135 -10.76 43.51 19.80
N LEU A 136 -11.97 43.82 19.31
CA LEU A 136 -12.77 42.90 18.51
C LEU A 136 -12.15 42.64 17.13
N LEU A 137 -11.51 43.65 16.53
CA LEU A 137 -10.78 43.50 15.28
C LEU A 137 -9.57 42.56 15.47
N LEU A 138 -8.80 42.75 16.54
CA LEU A 138 -7.69 41.87 16.90
C LEU A 138 -8.16 40.44 17.18
N LEU A 139 -9.26 40.28 17.90
CA LEU A 139 -9.88 38.97 18.14
C LEU A 139 -10.27 38.30 16.83
N ASN A 140 -10.93 39.02 15.92
CA ASN A 140 -11.34 38.51 14.62
C ASN A 140 -10.13 38.04 13.78
N TRP A 141 -9.06 38.85 13.73
CA TRP A 141 -7.81 38.45 13.08
C TRP A 141 -7.18 37.23 13.73
N GLY A 142 -7.20 37.14 15.06
CA GLY A 142 -6.71 35.96 15.79
C GLY A 142 -7.46 34.68 15.44
N ILE A 143 -8.79 34.74 15.39
CA ILE A 143 -9.64 33.61 14.97
C ILE A 143 -9.34 33.23 13.53
N PHE A 144 -9.24 34.20 12.61
CA PHE A 144 -8.92 33.92 11.21
C PHE A 144 -7.55 33.25 11.04
N LEU A 145 -6.52 33.77 11.72
CA LEU A 145 -5.16 33.25 11.62
C LEU A 145 -5.07 31.81 12.19
N SER A 146 -5.70 31.57 13.34
CA SER A 146 -5.75 30.22 13.94
C SER A 146 -6.50 29.22 13.06
N GLY A 147 -7.60 29.62 12.42
CA GLY A 147 -8.31 28.80 11.44
C GLY A 147 -7.43 28.48 10.22
N GLY A 148 -6.71 29.47 9.70
CA GLY A 148 -5.75 29.29 8.60
C GLY A 148 -4.62 28.33 8.95
N VAL A 149 -4.06 28.44 10.17
CA VAL A 149 -3.03 27.50 10.66
C VAL A 149 -3.61 26.09 10.79
N ALA A 150 -4.80 25.93 11.37
CA ALA A 150 -5.45 24.63 11.49
C ALA A 150 -5.71 23.99 10.11
N PHE A 151 -6.13 24.78 9.12
CA PHE A 151 -6.33 24.33 7.74
C PHE A 151 -5.01 23.92 7.08
N ALA A 152 -3.94 24.70 7.25
CA ALA A 152 -2.62 24.35 6.75
C ALA A 152 -2.09 23.04 7.36
N VAL A 153 -2.31 22.83 8.67
CA VAL A 153 -1.99 21.56 9.35
C VAL A 153 -2.82 20.40 8.76
N ALA A 154 -4.11 20.60 8.50
CA ALA A 154 -4.94 19.58 7.87
C ALA A 154 -4.44 19.20 6.46
N ILE A 155 -4.06 20.19 5.63
CA ILE A 155 -3.42 19.94 4.33
C ILE A 155 -2.11 19.18 4.51
N ALA A 156 -1.26 19.60 5.44
CA ALA A 156 0.01 18.92 5.69
C ALA A 156 -0.18 17.46 6.12
N LEU A 157 -1.18 17.17 6.95
CA LEU A 157 -1.56 15.81 7.33
C LEU A 157 -2.12 15.02 6.14
N LEU A 158 -2.95 15.64 5.29
CA LEU A 158 -3.47 15.01 4.08
C LEU A 158 -2.35 14.66 3.10
N VAL A 159 -1.44 15.61 2.83
CA VAL A 159 -0.26 15.39 1.98
C VAL A 159 0.63 14.30 2.58
N ARG A 160 0.87 14.34 3.90
CA ARG A 160 1.62 13.29 4.59
C ARG A 160 0.93 11.94 4.49
N TYR A 161 -0.40 11.89 4.60
CA TYR A 161 -1.18 10.66 4.45
C TYR A 161 -1.07 10.10 3.04
N VAL A 162 -1.29 10.93 2.01
CA VAL A 162 -1.13 10.53 0.60
C VAL A 162 0.30 10.06 0.33
N ARG A 163 1.31 10.77 0.85
CA ARG A 163 2.72 10.37 0.73
C ARG A 163 3.08 9.12 1.53
N SER A 164 2.35 8.84 2.61
CA SER A 164 2.52 7.65 3.45
C SER A 164 1.71 6.45 2.95
N ARG A 165 0.97 6.59 1.85
CA ARG A 165 0.24 5.48 1.22
C ARG A 165 1.25 4.55 0.56
N SER A 166 1.82 3.65 1.35
CA SER A 166 2.63 2.54 0.84
C SER A 166 1.67 1.48 0.28
N HIS A 167 1.75 1.27 -1.02
CA HIS A 167 1.13 0.11 -1.64
C HIS A 167 1.96 -1.12 -1.28
N ARG A 168 1.34 -2.29 -1.22
CA ARG A 168 2.05 -3.56 -0.99
C ARG A 168 1.55 -4.61 -1.98
N ILE A 169 2.46 -5.41 -2.52
CA ILE A 169 2.09 -6.60 -3.28
C ILE A 169 1.98 -7.74 -2.27
N VAL A 170 0.84 -8.42 -2.25
CA VAL A 170 0.63 -9.64 -1.48
C VAL A 170 0.59 -10.81 -2.47
N LEU A 171 1.60 -11.66 -2.40
CA LEU A 171 1.59 -12.94 -3.09
C LEU A 171 0.97 -13.95 -2.14
N ARG A 172 -0.24 -14.41 -2.48
CA ARG A 172 -0.94 -15.41 -1.67
C ARG A 172 -0.32 -16.78 -1.89
N ILE A 173 0.09 -17.42 -0.81
CA ILE A 173 0.78 -18.71 -0.87
C ILE A 173 -0.14 -19.78 -0.30
N ARG A 174 -0.27 -20.89 -1.03
CA ARG A 174 -1.03 -22.03 -0.54
C ARG A 174 -0.17 -22.84 0.42
N GLY A 175 -0.57 -22.89 1.68
CA GLY A 175 0.06 -23.71 2.71
C GLY A 175 1.22 -23.04 3.46
N ASP A 176 1.46 -21.74 3.25
CA ASP A 176 2.45 -20.95 3.97
C ASP A 176 1.96 -19.50 4.14
N ASP A 177 2.67 -18.70 4.94
CA ASP A 177 2.39 -17.29 5.18
C ASP A 177 2.59 -16.46 3.91
N ASP A 178 1.59 -15.65 3.56
CA ASP A 178 1.62 -14.74 2.42
C ASP A 178 2.92 -13.90 2.38
N LEU A 179 3.43 -13.72 1.17
CA LEU A 179 4.63 -12.94 0.93
C LEU A 179 4.23 -11.51 0.60
N VAL A 180 4.46 -10.62 1.58
CA VAL A 180 4.15 -9.19 1.50
C VAL A 180 5.38 -8.42 1.08
N LEU A 181 5.28 -7.70 -0.04
CA LEU A 181 6.36 -6.90 -0.60
C LEU A 181 5.97 -5.42 -0.59
N PRO A 182 6.85 -4.52 -0.12
CA PRO A 182 6.61 -3.08 -0.25
C PRO A 182 6.60 -2.68 -1.73
N LEU A 183 5.65 -1.82 -2.11
CA LEU A 183 5.49 -1.33 -3.47
C LEU A 183 5.52 0.20 -3.50
N GLY A 184 6.49 0.75 -4.24
CA GLY A 184 6.64 2.16 -4.47
C GLY A 184 5.62 2.71 -5.48
N GLY A 185 5.39 4.03 -5.44
CA GLY A 185 4.54 4.70 -6.43
C GLY A 185 5.12 4.60 -7.86
N ALA A 186 6.45 4.69 -7.98
CA ALA A 186 7.15 4.55 -9.25
C ALA A 186 7.03 3.15 -9.86
N ASP A 187 6.91 2.10 -9.04
CA ASP A 187 6.77 0.72 -9.49
C ASP A 187 5.39 0.45 -10.10
N LEU A 188 4.36 1.12 -9.59
CA LEU A 188 3.01 1.10 -10.14
C LEU A 188 2.95 1.81 -11.50
N GLU A 189 3.59 2.97 -11.61
CA GLU A 189 3.68 3.71 -12.88
C GLU A 189 4.47 2.95 -13.95
N ALA A 190 5.48 2.17 -13.53
CA ALA A 190 6.32 1.36 -14.41
C ALA A 190 5.71 -0.02 -14.77
N ASP A 191 4.44 -0.26 -14.43
CA ASP A 191 3.69 -1.47 -14.76
C ASP A 191 4.41 -2.77 -14.33
N ARG A 192 5.07 -2.75 -13.16
CA ARG A 192 5.86 -3.89 -12.65
C ARG A 192 5.00 -5.04 -12.15
N VAL A 193 3.77 -4.75 -11.72
CA VAL A 193 2.84 -5.74 -11.17
C VAL A 193 2.38 -6.74 -12.23
N PRO A 194 1.88 -6.34 -13.42
CA PRO A 194 1.49 -7.30 -14.45
C PRO A 194 2.68 -8.11 -14.99
N VAL A 195 3.88 -7.52 -15.04
CA VAL A 195 5.11 -8.24 -15.42
C VAL A 195 5.43 -9.36 -14.44
N LEU A 196 5.30 -9.09 -13.13
CA LEU A 196 5.51 -10.09 -12.10
C LEU A 196 4.43 -11.18 -12.14
N GLU A 197 3.16 -10.80 -12.31
CA GLU A 197 2.05 -11.74 -12.45
C GLU A 197 2.20 -12.65 -13.67
N ALA A 198 2.61 -12.10 -14.81
CA ALA A 198 2.87 -12.84 -16.04
C ALA A 198 4.02 -13.85 -15.86
N ALA A 199 5.08 -13.47 -15.15
CA ALA A 199 6.21 -14.37 -14.89
C ALA A 199 5.83 -15.54 -13.94
N ILE A 200 4.94 -15.30 -12.98
CA ILE A 200 4.54 -16.32 -12.01
C ILE A 200 3.58 -17.32 -12.63
N ARG A 201 2.64 -16.87 -13.46
CA ARG A 201 1.68 -17.77 -14.11
C ARG A 201 2.41 -18.70 -15.09
N PRO A 202 1.98 -19.97 -15.19
CA PRO A 202 2.50 -20.85 -16.23
C PRO A 202 2.12 -20.25 -17.59
N ASP A 203 3.06 -20.19 -18.53
CA ASP A 203 2.80 -19.77 -19.90
C ASP A 203 1.71 -20.68 -20.49
N THR A 204 0.49 -20.16 -20.63
CA THR A 204 -0.53 -20.82 -21.45
C THR A 204 -0.20 -20.76 -22.95
N ASN A 205 0.89 -20.07 -23.31
CA ASN A 205 1.36 -19.89 -24.68
C ASN A 205 2.24 -21.07 -25.18
N GLY A 206 2.14 -22.23 -24.54
CA GLY A 206 2.69 -23.49 -25.01
C GLY A 206 1.94 -24.13 -26.18
N GLU A 207 1.09 -23.39 -26.91
CA GLU A 207 0.56 -23.84 -28.21
C GLU A 207 1.55 -23.46 -29.32
N GLY A 208 2.37 -24.45 -29.71
CA GLY A 208 2.85 -24.56 -31.09
C GLY A 208 4.24 -24.01 -31.38
N ARG A 209 5.29 -24.62 -30.82
CA ARG A 209 6.58 -24.66 -31.53
C ARG A 209 7.43 -25.89 -31.24
N THR A 210 6.83 -27.06 -31.36
CA THR A 210 7.55 -28.30 -31.62
C THR A 210 6.69 -29.21 -32.51
N ALA A 211 7.35 -29.82 -33.50
CA ALA A 211 6.86 -30.78 -34.49
C ALA A 211 6.18 -30.18 -35.76
N ASP A 212 6.97 -29.81 -36.77
CA ASP A 212 7.12 -30.65 -37.97
C ASP A 212 8.14 -30.02 -38.95
N ASP A 213 9.41 -30.41 -38.84
CA ASP A 213 10.37 -30.31 -39.96
C ASP A 213 11.36 -31.48 -39.91
N ARG A 214 10.81 -32.68 -39.71
CA ARG A 214 11.52 -33.95 -39.96
C ARG A 214 10.59 -34.94 -40.63
N SER A 215 10.15 -34.58 -41.82
CA SER A 215 9.80 -35.55 -42.85
C SER A 215 10.93 -35.49 -43.89
N GLY A 216 11.86 -36.43 -43.96
CA GLY A 216 11.66 -37.87 -43.86
C GLY A 216 11.81 -38.49 -45.24
N GLY A 217 12.98 -38.31 -45.87
CA GLY A 217 13.34 -39.00 -47.10
C GLY A 217 14.36 -40.09 -46.83
N ILE A 218 13.95 -41.24 -46.29
CA ILE A 218 14.59 -42.54 -46.54
C ILE A 218 13.50 -43.60 -46.54
N ALA A 219 13.27 -44.15 -47.73
CA ALA A 219 12.48 -45.35 -47.96
C ALA A 219 13.34 -46.60 -47.71
N GLY A 220 12.73 -47.65 -47.17
CA GLY A 220 13.10 -49.02 -47.52
C GLY A 220 13.32 -49.98 -46.35
N GLY A 221 12.42 -50.97 -46.24
CA GLY A 221 12.66 -52.29 -45.65
C GLY A 221 12.70 -52.34 -44.12
N GLU A 222 12.14 -53.31 -43.40
CA GLU A 222 11.65 -54.63 -43.74
C GLU A 222 10.68 -55.09 -42.65
N THR A 223 9.71 -55.88 -43.08
CA THR A 223 8.71 -56.61 -42.31
C THR A 223 9.36 -57.62 -41.35
N ARG A 224 8.95 -57.64 -40.07
CA ARG A 224 8.99 -58.86 -39.24
C ARG A 224 7.73 -59.00 -38.39
N PRO A 225 7.11 -60.20 -38.33
CA PRO A 225 5.90 -60.45 -37.57
C PRO A 225 6.16 -61.10 -36.19
N ARG A 226 5.16 -60.96 -35.31
CA ARG A 226 4.72 -61.90 -34.26
C ARG A 226 5.61 -62.11 -33.01
N SER A 227 5.02 -61.85 -31.83
CA SER A 227 4.72 -62.91 -30.85
C SER A 227 3.85 -62.37 -29.71
N ASP A 228 2.66 -62.94 -29.58
CA ASP A 228 1.84 -62.97 -28.37
C ASP A 228 2.59 -63.69 -27.23
N GLY A 229 2.35 -63.25 -25.99
CA GLY A 229 2.77 -63.95 -24.78
C GLY A 229 2.17 -63.30 -23.52
N PRO A 230 1.23 -63.95 -22.82
CA PRO A 230 0.49 -63.38 -21.68
C PRO A 230 1.11 -63.76 -20.33
N GLY A 231 0.77 -62.97 -19.30
CA GLY A 231 0.91 -63.35 -17.89
C GLY A 231 1.76 -62.38 -17.08
N ASP A 232 1.14 -61.58 -16.23
CA ASP A 232 1.32 -61.87 -14.81
C ASP A 232 0.12 -61.37 -14.00
N GLU A 233 -0.34 -62.27 -13.16
CA GLU A 233 -1.51 -62.18 -12.32
C GLU A 233 -0.99 -62.10 -10.88
N ARG A 234 -1.65 -61.30 -10.04
CA ARG A 234 -1.57 -61.30 -8.57
C ARG A 234 -0.34 -60.57 -8.01
N ASP A 235 -0.60 -59.51 -7.24
CA ASP A 235 -0.42 -59.55 -5.79
C ASP A 235 -0.64 -58.14 -5.21
N ARG A 236 -1.76 -57.93 -4.52
CA ARG A 236 -1.90 -56.94 -3.43
C ARG A 236 -3.23 -57.11 -2.73
N THR A 237 -3.23 -58.08 -1.84
CA THR A 237 -4.12 -58.18 -0.69
C THR A 237 -3.83 -57.08 0.34
N ASP A 238 -4.88 -56.75 1.08
CA ASP A 238 -4.89 -56.31 2.49
C ASP A 238 -4.15 -55.03 2.91
N ARG A 239 -4.97 -53.98 3.13
CA ARG A 239 -4.90 -53.22 4.38
C ARG A 239 -6.30 -52.86 4.89
N PRO A 240 -6.77 -53.46 6.00
CA PRO A 240 -7.89 -52.96 6.77
C PRO A 240 -7.43 -51.95 7.84
N GLY A 241 -8.34 -51.03 8.18
CA GLY A 241 -8.47 -50.47 9.54
C GLY A 241 -7.52 -49.33 9.93
N ALA A 242 -7.99 -48.09 9.79
CA ALA A 242 -7.66 -47.04 10.74
C ALA A 242 -8.98 -46.48 11.29
N GLU A 243 -9.38 -47.05 12.42
CA GLU A 243 -10.43 -46.56 13.31
C GLU A 243 -10.14 -45.10 13.68
N TRP A 244 -11.08 -44.22 13.35
CA TRP A 244 -11.21 -42.92 13.98
C TRP A 244 -12.07 -43.09 15.23
N LEU A 245 -11.41 -43.23 16.38
CA LEU A 245 -12.01 -42.95 17.69
C LEU A 245 -11.71 -41.49 18.01
N GLY A 246 -12.75 -40.66 17.92
CA GLY A 246 -12.83 -39.49 18.77
C GLY A 246 -13.11 -39.93 20.19
N ASP A 247 -12.65 -39.12 21.14
CA ASP A 247 -13.18 -38.88 22.50
C ASP A 247 -12.35 -37.69 23.02
N GLU A 248 -12.95 -36.53 23.26
CA GLU A 248 -13.52 -36.10 24.55
C GLU A 248 -12.45 -35.81 25.62
N GLU A 249 -12.43 -34.54 26.09
CA GLU A 249 -12.22 -34.05 27.47
C GLU A 249 -11.75 -32.57 27.36
N SER A 250 -12.57 -31.57 27.66
CA SER A 250 -13.13 -31.16 28.96
C SER A 250 -12.04 -30.92 30.01
N GLY A 251 -11.66 -29.65 30.16
CA GLY A 251 -10.81 -29.10 31.21
C GLY A 251 -10.71 -27.59 31.11
#